data_AF-A0AAU2JQL8-F1
#
_entry.id   AF-A0AAU2JQL8-F1
#
_cell.length_a   1.000
_cell.length_b   1.000
_cell.length_c   1.000
_cell.angle_alpha   90.00
_cell.angle_beta   90.00
_cell.angle_gamma   90.00
#
_symmetry.space_group_name_H-M   'P 1'
#
loop_
_entity.id
_entity.type
_entity.pdbx_description
1 polymer ?
#
loop_
_entity_poly.entity_id
_entity_poly.type
_entity_poly.pdbx_seq_one_letter_code
_entity_poly.pdbx_strand_id
1 'polypeptide(L)'
;MTSDLDAEDYASVRAAGEVLGRHGSLNAALARWRLAVLDIEEGFDLQYVYEYGHELTCRDGLRQAWPLLTARVREIRQPVLDRWDDRFFAATRLMALPDAGNGERDGRWWQRRFPVLCFRGEGQELPAHWSPPPRIETY
;
A
#
# COMPACT_ATOMS: atom_id res chain seq x y z
N MET A 1 -12.91 27.30 11.34
CA MET A 1 -13.00 26.81 12.74
C MET A 1 -12.56 25.36 12.72
N THR A 2 -11.35 25.06 13.19
CA THR A 2 -10.92 23.66 13.39
C THR A 2 -11.65 23.17 14.63
N SER A 3 -12.71 22.37 14.45
CA SER A 3 -13.31 21.68 15.59
C SER A 3 -12.28 20.69 16.10
N ASP A 4 -11.91 20.80 17.37
CA ASP A 4 -11.13 19.75 18.03
C ASP A 4 -11.87 18.41 17.90
N LEU A 5 -11.10 17.33 17.77
CA LEU A 5 -11.63 15.98 17.72
C LEU A 5 -12.31 15.64 19.05
N ASP A 6 -13.48 15.01 18.99
CA ASP A 6 -14.24 14.63 20.18
C ASP A 6 -13.95 13.18 20.61
N ALA A 7 -14.62 12.74 21.68
CA ALA A 7 -14.42 11.39 22.23
C ALA A 7 -14.79 10.28 21.23
N GLU A 8 -15.76 10.51 20.34
CA GLU A 8 -16.17 9.56 19.31
C GLU A 8 -15.07 9.41 18.25
N ASP A 9 -14.47 10.53 17.84
CA ASP A 9 -13.31 10.53 16.94
C ASP A 9 -12.16 9.70 17.52
N TYR A 10 -11.80 9.93 18.79
CA TYR A 10 -10.73 9.17 19.46
C TYR A 10 -11.08 7.68 19.63
N ALA A 11 -12.35 7.35 19.94
CA ALA A 11 -12.81 5.97 20.03
C ALA A 11 -12.70 5.25 18.68
N SER A 12 -13.06 5.92 17.58
CA SER A 12 -12.94 5.37 16.23
C SER A 12 -11.48 5.06 15.85
N VAL A 13 -10.54 5.94 16.21
CA VAL A 13 -9.10 5.72 15.99
C VAL A 13 -8.59 4.54 16.82
N ARG A 14 -9.11 4.35 18.03
CA ARG A 14 -8.76 3.20 18.88
C ARG A 14 -9.26 1.90 18.27
N ALA A 15 -10.53 1.83 17.85
CA ALA A 15 -11.10 0.67 17.18
C ALA A 15 -10.36 0.33 15.87
N ALA A 16 -9.99 1.36 15.09
CA ALA A 16 -9.12 1.20 13.93
C ALA A 16 -7.74 0.63 14.31
N GLY A 17 -7.14 1.07 15.42
CA GLY A 17 -5.89 0.52 15.93
C GLY A 17 -5.97 -0.96 16.33
N GLU A 18 -7.10 -1.41 16.88
CA GLU A 18 -7.31 -2.81 17.26
C GLU A 18 -7.29 -3.74 16.04
N VAL A 19 -7.93 -3.35 14.93
CA VAL A 19 -7.93 -4.16 13.70
C VAL A 19 -6.61 -4.10 12.93
N LEU A 20 -5.83 -3.03 13.10
CA LEU A 20 -4.49 -2.93 12.51
C LEU A 20 -3.51 -3.91 13.14
N GLY A 21 -3.73 -4.34 14.39
CA GLY A 21 -2.96 -5.37 15.08
C GLY A 21 -1.45 -5.14 14.95
N ARG A 22 -0.76 -6.02 14.21
CA ARG A 22 0.70 -5.94 13.96
C ARG A 22 1.17 -4.63 13.30
N HIS A 23 0.28 -3.93 12.58
CA HIS A 23 0.59 -2.65 11.94
C HIS A 23 0.55 -1.48 12.93
N GLY A 24 0.05 -1.70 14.16
CA GLY A 24 0.04 -0.74 15.25
C GLY A 24 -1.05 0.32 15.10
N SER A 25 -0.73 1.57 15.43
CA SER A 25 -1.68 2.68 15.32
C SER A 25 -1.95 3.06 13.86
N LEU A 26 -3.03 3.82 13.63
CA LEU A 26 -3.34 4.39 12.31
C LEU A 26 -2.15 5.16 11.70
N ASN A 27 -1.45 5.95 12.52
CA ASN A 27 -0.26 6.69 12.08
C ASN A 27 0.89 5.75 11.71
N ALA A 28 1.10 4.67 12.46
CA ALA A 28 2.14 3.70 12.16
C ALA A 28 1.84 2.93 10.86
N ALA A 29 0.57 2.59 10.61
CA ALA A 29 0.14 1.96 9.36
C ALA A 29 0.31 2.90 8.15
N LEU A 30 -0.07 4.18 8.28
CA LEU A 30 0.17 5.19 7.24
C LEU A 30 1.68 5.41 6.98
N ALA A 31 2.49 5.41 8.04
CA ALA A 31 3.95 5.53 7.91
C ALA A 31 4.55 4.33 7.20
N ARG A 32 4.09 3.11 7.50
CA ARG A 32 4.51 1.89 6.78
C ARG A 32 4.12 1.94 5.31
N TRP A 33 2.90 2.38 5.00
CA TRP A 33 2.49 2.54 3.61
C TRP A 33 3.36 3.54 2.87
N ARG A 34 3.63 4.69 3.48
CA ARG A 34 4.58 5.67 2.96
C ARG A 34 5.95 5.05 2.65
N LEU A 35 6.52 4.28 3.58
CA LEU A 35 7.85 3.69 3.41
C LEU A 35 7.85 2.68 2.26
N ALA A 36 6.87 1.78 2.21
CA ALA A 36 6.73 0.83 1.10
C ALA A 36 6.63 1.55 -0.26
N VAL A 37 5.90 2.65 -0.34
CA VAL A 37 5.80 3.45 -1.58
C VAL A 37 7.13 4.10 -1.94
N LEU A 38 7.85 4.66 -0.97
CA LEU A 38 9.16 5.26 -1.21
C LEU A 38 10.17 4.23 -1.72
N ASP A 39 10.22 3.04 -1.12
CA ASP A 39 11.13 1.97 -1.54
C ASP A 39 10.81 1.51 -2.98
N ILE A 40 9.52 1.44 -3.34
CA ILE A 40 9.08 1.13 -4.71
C ILE A 40 9.45 2.24 -5.72
N GLU A 41 9.35 3.51 -5.30
CA GLU A 41 9.73 4.66 -6.12
C GLU A 41 11.23 4.76 -6.37
N GLU A 42 12.05 4.46 -5.35
CA GLU A 42 13.50 4.45 -5.44
C GLU A 42 14.01 3.28 -6.29
N GLY A 43 13.26 2.18 -6.32
CA GLY A 43 13.50 1.01 -7.14
C GLY A 43 13.49 -0.24 -6.28
N PHE A 44 12.57 -1.16 -6.59
CA PHE A 44 12.38 -2.34 -5.76
C PHE A 44 13.52 -3.36 -5.97
N ASP A 45 14.18 -3.78 -4.90
CA ASP A 45 15.24 -4.79 -4.97
C ASP A 45 14.64 -6.19 -5.22
N LEU A 46 14.99 -6.78 -6.37
CA LEU A 46 14.53 -8.11 -6.77
C LEU A 46 14.99 -9.22 -5.82
N GLN A 47 16.00 -8.97 -4.96
CA GLN A 47 16.34 -9.88 -3.87
C GLN A 47 15.16 -10.20 -2.97
N TYR A 48 14.23 -9.25 -2.83
CA TYR A 48 13.06 -9.35 -1.96
C TYR A 48 11.75 -9.52 -2.73
N VAL A 49 11.80 -9.99 -3.98
CA VAL A 49 10.59 -10.14 -4.83
C VAL A 49 9.52 -11.04 -4.22
N TYR A 50 9.92 -12.04 -3.44
CA TYR A 50 9.00 -12.92 -2.72
C TYR A 50 8.32 -12.24 -1.52
N GLU A 51 8.87 -11.12 -1.03
CA GLU A 51 8.32 -10.30 0.07
C GLU A 51 7.44 -9.15 -0.43
N TYR A 52 7.43 -8.87 -1.74
CA TYR A 52 6.68 -7.76 -2.31
C TYR A 52 5.20 -7.73 -1.87
N GLY A 53 4.51 -8.88 -1.92
CA GLY A 53 3.12 -8.96 -1.45
C GLY A 53 2.97 -8.73 0.06
N HIS A 54 3.99 -9.06 0.85
CA HIS A 54 4.02 -8.83 2.29
C HIS A 54 4.16 -7.34 2.63
N GLU A 55 5.01 -6.61 1.90
CA GLU A 55 5.17 -5.15 2.01
C GLU A 55 3.83 -4.42 1.81
N LEU A 56 3.00 -4.91 0.88
CA LEU A 56 1.69 -4.33 0.61
C LEU A 56 0.62 -4.63 1.67
N THR A 57 0.87 -5.53 2.63
CA THR A 57 -0.14 -5.90 3.65
C THR A 57 -0.48 -4.74 4.59
N CYS A 58 0.39 -3.73 4.71
CA CYS A 58 0.06 -2.52 5.45
C CYS A 58 -1.15 -1.79 4.84
N ARG A 59 -1.31 -1.83 3.50
CA ARG A 59 -2.45 -1.25 2.79
C ARG A 59 -3.74 -2.06 2.96
N ASP A 60 -3.61 -3.38 3.14
CA ASP A 60 -4.72 -4.26 3.54
C ASP A 60 -5.23 -3.92 4.96
N GLY A 61 -4.31 -3.63 5.89
CA GLY A 61 -4.66 -3.14 7.22
C GLY A 61 -5.38 -1.79 7.17
N LEU A 62 -4.84 -0.83 6.43
CA LEU A 62 -5.47 0.49 6.25
C LEU A 62 -6.87 0.38 5.68
N ARG A 63 -7.08 -0.50 4.70
CA ARG A 63 -8.42 -0.75 4.15
C ARG A 63 -9.41 -1.27 5.19
N GLN A 64 -8.99 -2.20 6.05
CA GLN A 64 -9.86 -2.76 7.09
C GLN A 64 -10.17 -1.74 8.18
N ALA A 65 -9.19 -0.91 8.52
CA ALA A 65 -9.32 0.14 9.53
C ALA A 65 -10.17 1.32 9.06
N TRP A 66 -10.08 1.70 7.77
CA TRP A 66 -10.69 2.93 7.24
C TRP A 66 -12.21 3.06 7.50
N PRO A 67 -13.03 2.01 7.28
CA PRO A 67 -14.47 2.08 7.53
C PRO A 67 -14.87 2.30 8.99
N LEU A 68 -13.97 2.02 9.94
CA LEU A 68 -14.21 2.20 11.38
C LEU A 68 -14.04 3.65 11.82
N LEU A 69 -13.36 4.47 11.02
CA LEU A 69 -13.10 5.87 11.32
C LEU A 69 -14.35 6.71 11.12
N THR A 70 -14.59 7.67 12.02
CA THR A 70 -15.61 8.70 11.83
C THR A 70 -15.38 9.46 10.51
N ALA A 71 -16.42 10.10 9.99
CA ALA A 71 -16.30 10.93 8.79
C ALA A 71 -15.25 12.04 8.97
N ARG A 72 -15.23 12.70 10.13
CA ARG A 72 -14.26 13.76 10.44
C ARG A 72 -12.82 13.27 10.45
N VAL A 73 -12.55 12.12 11.08
CA VAL A 73 -11.20 11.54 11.06
C VAL A 73 -10.80 11.12 9.65
N ARG A 74 -11.72 10.53 8.87
CA ARG A 74 -11.46 10.20 7.46
C ARG A 74 -11.15 11.45 6.64
N GLU A 75 -11.94 12.51 6.75
CA GLU A 75 -11.70 13.77 6.03
C GLU A 75 -10.31 14.36 6.29
N ILE A 76 -9.84 14.30 7.55
CA ILE A 76 -8.50 14.77 7.93
C ILE A 76 -7.39 13.86 7.36
N ARG A 77 -7.61 12.55 7.30
CA ARG A 77 -6.58 11.56 6.95
C ARG A 77 -6.58 11.16 5.48
N GLN A 78 -7.70 11.34 4.78
CA GLN A 78 -7.87 10.94 3.38
C GLN A 78 -6.82 11.58 2.47
N PRO A 79 -6.51 12.89 2.56
CA PRO A 79 -5.48 13.49 1.71
C PRO A 79 -4.09 12.87 1.89
N VAL A 80 -3.78 12.34 3.08
CA VAL A 80 -2.52 11.64 3.35
C VAL A 80 -2.52 10.28 2.66
N LEU A 81 -3.61 9.52 2.77
CA LEU A 81 -3.71 8.21 2.12
C LEU A 81 -3.69 8.35 0.60
N ASP A 82 -4.49 9.27 0.05
CA ASP A 82 -4.60 9.54 -1.39
C ASP A 82 -3.25 9.90 -1.98
N ARG A 83 -2.48 10.78 -1.32
CA ARG A 83 -1.14 11.15 -1.77
C ARG A 83 -0.23 9.94 -1.98
N TRP A 84 -0.27 8.95 -1.09
CA TRP A 84 0.59 7.77 -1.19
C TRP A 84 0.01 6.73 -2.16
N ASP A 85 -1.32 6.61 -2.23
CA ASP A 85 -1.98 5.78 -3.24
C ASP A 85 -1.65 6.28 -4.66
N ASP A 86 -1.70 7.59 -4.91
CA ASP A 86 -1.36 8.21 -6.20
C ASP A 86 0.10 7.97 -6.60
N ARG A 87 1.02 8.12 -5.64
CA ARG A 87 2.45 7.84 -5.84
C ARG A 87 2.70 6.38 -6.13
N PHE A 88 2.06 5.48 -5.40
CA PHE A 88 2.10 4.05 -5.68
C PHE A 88 1.58 3.74 -7.08
N PHE A 89 0.45 4.35 -7.49
CA PHE A 89 -0.09 4.21 -8.84
C PHE A 89 0.92 4.62 -9.91
N ALA A 90 1.63 5.74 -9.71
CA ALA A 90 2.65 6.24 -10.62
C ALA A 90 3.90 5.33 -10.68
N ALA A 91 4.28 4.75 -9.54
CA ALA A 91 5.47 3.90 -9.40
C ALA A 91 5.23 2.42 -9.75
N THR A 92 4.01 2.06 -10.12
CA THR A 92 3.63 0.66 -10.41
C THR A 92 2.82 0.51 -11.68
N ARG A 93 2.75 -0.70 -12.22
CA ARG A 93 1.92 -1.10 -13.37
C ARG A 93 1.01 -2.25 -13.02
N LEU A 94 -0.10 -2.38 -13.73
CA LEU A 94 -0.99 -3.53 -13.62
C LEU A 94 -0.30 -4.80 -14.13
N MET A 95 -0.35 -5.87 -13.34
CA MET A 95 0.12 -7.21 -13.71
C MET A 95 -0.69 -7.77 -14.88
N ALA A 96 -0.04 -8.49 -15.79
CA ALA A 96 -0.74 -9.26 -16.82
C ALA A 96 -1.31 -10.53 -16.19
N LEU A 97 -2.64 -10.64 -16.12
CA LEU A 97 -3.33 -11.84 -15.65
C LEU A 97 -4.32 -12.31 -16.74
N PRO A 98 -4.36 -13.62 -17.05
CA PRO A 98 -5.27 -14.15 -18.08
C PRO A 98 -6.75 -14.13 -17.66
N ASP A 99 -7.06 -13.96 -16.38
CA ASP A 99 -8.44 -13.79 -15.90
C ASP A 99 -8.46 -12.86 -14.68
N ALA A 100 -9.05 -11.67 -14.84
CA ALA A 100 -9.26 -10.69 -13.80
C ALA A 100 -10.40 -11.12 -12.84
N GLY A 101 -10.24 -12.26 -12.18
CA GLY A 101 -11.14 -12.72 -11.11
C GLY A 101 -10.61 -12.29 -9.75
N ASN A 102 -11.38 -11.46 -9.03
CA ASN A 102 -11.34 -11.16 -7.59
C ASN A 102 -10.62 -9.88 -7.12
N GLY A 103 -9.40 -9.53 -7.55
CA GLY A 103 -8.69 -8.39 -6.91
C GLY A 103 -9.29 -6.98 -7.14
N GLU A 104 -9.87 -6.71 -8.32
CA GLU A 104 -10.64 -5.47 -8.57
C GLU A 104 -12.04 -5.50 -7.93
N ARG A 105 -12.69 -6.68 -7.92
CA ARG A 105 -14.02 -6.86 -7.32
C ARG A 105 -13.98 -6.73 -5.80
N ASP A 106 -12.89 -7.18 -5.20
CA ASP A 106 -12.73 -7.11 -3.77
C ASP A 106 -12.29 -5.71 -3.34
N GLY A 107 -11.69 -4.87 -4.19
CA GLY A 107 -11.16 -3.55 -3.82
C GLY A 107 -9.73 -3.57 -3.25
N ARG A 108 -8.90 -4.57 -3.61
CA ARG A 108 -7.47 -4.67 -3.24
C ARG A 108 -6.60 -4.37 -4.45
N TRP A 109 -6.85 -3.24 -5.09
CA TRP A 109 -6.24 -2.89 -6.37
C TRP A 109 -4.69 -2.84 -6.32
N TRP A 110 -4.09 -2.53 -5.16
CA TRP A 110 -2.64 -2.49 -4.98
C TRP A 110 -1.98 -3.85 -5.16
N GLN A 111 -2.64 -4.95 -4.76
CA GLN A 111 -2.12 -6.32 -4.91
C GLN A 111 -2.03 -6.77 -6.38
N ARG A 112 -2.62 -6.01 -7.31
CA ARG A 112 -2.58 -6.30 -8.75
C ARG A 112 -1.53 -5.47 -9.49
N ARG A 113 -0.66 -4.79 -8.75
CA ARG A 113 0.33 -3.89 -9.33
C ARG A 113 1.73 -4.30 -8.94
N PHE A 114 2.67 -4.15 -9.86
CA PHE A 114 4.09 -4.42 -9.64
C PHE A 114 4.94 -3.15 -9.91
N PRO A 115 6.13 -3.01 -9.30
CA PRO A 115 7.00 -1.84 -9.47
C PRO A 115 7.37 -1.60 -10.93
N VAL A 116 7.52 -0.34 -11.34
CA VAL A 116 8.02 -0.01 -12.69
C VAL A 116 9.53 -0.02 -12.79
N LEU A 117 10.22 0.20 -11.68
CA LEU A 117 11.67 0.22 -11.54
C LEU A 117 12.07 -0.84 -10.51
N CYS A 118 13.04 -1.67 -10.86
CA CYS A 118 13.63 -2.63 -9.95
C CYS A 118 15.16 -2.63 -10.07
N PHE A 119 15.83 -2.99 -8.98
CA PHE A 119 17.25 -3.31 -8.98
C PHE A 119 17.46 -4.81 -8.97
N ARG A 120 18.47 -5.27 -9.72
CA ARG A 120 18.77 -6.69 -9.85
C ARG A 120 20.10 -7.04 -9.18
N GLY A 121 20.07 -8.00 -8.25
CA GLY A 121 21.22 -8.87 -7.96
C GLY A 121 21.36 -9.97 -9.02
N GLU A 122 22.59 -10.45 -9.27
CA GLU A 122 22.84 -11.49 -10.30
C GLU A 122 21.94 -12.73 -10.13
N GLY A 123 21.36 -13.22 -11.24
CA GLY A 123 20.62 -14.49 -11.28
C GLY A 123 19.15 -14.45 -10.84
N GLN A 124 18.58 -13.30 -10.48
CA GLN A 124 17.17 -13.23 -10.04
C GLN A 124 16.18 -13.25 -11.22
N GLU A 125 15.27 -14.24 -11.21
CA GLU A 125 14.16 -14.33 -12.16
C GLU A 125 13.00 -13.40 -11.77
N LEU A 126 12.39 -12.77 -12.77
CA LEU A 126 11.22 -11.93 -12.59
C LEU A 126 9.95 -12.79 -12.54
N PRO A 127 8.96 -12.45 -11.71
CA PRO A 127 7.66 -13.11 -11.77
C PRO A 127 7.04 -12.96 -13.16
N ALA A 128 6.61 -14.07 -13.77
CA ALA A 128 6.10 -14.07 -15.15
C ALA A 128 4.89 -13.13 -15.37
N HIS A 129 4.11 -12.87 -14.32
CA HIS A 129 2.94 -11.99 -14.37
C HIS A 129 3.30 -10.49 -14.26
N TRP A 130 4.57 -10.15 -14.02
CA TRP A 130 5.10 -8.78 -14.13
C TRP A 130 5.41 -8.50 -15.59
N SER A 131 4.34 -8.34 -16.37
CA SER A 131 4.42 -8.13 -17.82
C SER A 131 3.61 -6.88 -18.21
N PRO A 132 4.17 -5.97 -19.04
CA PRO A 132 5.56 -6.00 -19.54
C PRO A 132 6.58 -5.87 -18.40
N PRO A 133 7.81 -6.40 -18.54
CA PRO A 133 8.79 -6.41 -17.46
C PRO A 133 9.10 -5.00 -16.95
N PRO A 134 9.41 -4.84 -15.64
CA PRO A 134 9.89 -3.58 -15.10
C PRO A 134 11.21 -3.17 -15.74
N ARG A 135 11.53 -1.87 -15.68
CA ARG A 135 12.88 -1.40 -15.98
C ARG A 135 13.82 -1.92 -14.91
N ILE A 136 14.90 -2.57 -15.33
CA ILE A 136 15.93 -3.09 -14.44
C ILE A 136 17.16 -2.19 -14.51
N GLU A 137 17.62 -1.74 -13.36
CA GLU A 137 18.88 -1.03 -13.20
C GLU A 137 19.86 -1.88 -12.38
N THR A 138 21.14 -1.76 -12.68
CA THR A 138 22.23 -2.37 -11.91
C THR A 138 22.90 -1.28 -11.07
N TYR A 139 23.21 -1.59 -9.81
CA TYR A 139 23.99 -0.70 -8.94
C TYR A 139 25.36 -0.36 -9.52
#